data_AF-A0A7W7H429-F1
#
_entry.id   AF-A0A7W7H429-F1
#
_cell.length_a   1.000
_cell.length_b   1.000
_cell.length_c   1.000
_cell.angle_alpha   90.00
_cell.angle_beta   90.00
_cell.angle_gamma   90.00
#
_symmetry.space_group_name_H-M   'P 1'
#
loop_
_entity.id
_entity.type
_entity.pdbx_description
1 polymer ?
#
loop_
_entity_poly.entity_id
_entity_poly.type
_entity_poly.pdbx_seq_one_letter_code
_entity_poly.pdbx_strand_id
1 'polypeptide(L)'
;MWRFGRMVLVALWLFAAVTAWWSAPRHADSEHARVDLTSGYVTAYEWGQRWTDVAPDRWFASPDVAPPTTEPAPIFAWRTPDGRVHWTENDGTFGVGGLEYKQADVMVLSTLINGIGLLFTVVFLVVLLTARPPLTGTRWYWFWLFALVPFGLGVLYWTFREVPWTQPRTLPEPHPEGAEHRRRGLRGLITGIVVSVVASALLLALTHLLGERWVPDLLNP
;
A
#
# COMPACT_ATOMS: atom_id res chain seq x y z
N MET A 1 25.06 6.35 12.94
CA MET A 1 23.63 6.77 12.89
C MET A 1 22.91 6.35 11.61
N TRP A 2 23.38 6.68 10.40
CA TRP A 2 22.63 6.43 9.15
C TRP A 2 22.28 4.96 8.85
N ARG A 3 23.13 3.99 9.22
CA ARG A 3 22.81 2.56 9.06
C ARG A 3 21.57 2.14 9.87
N PHE A 4 21.43 2.67 11.08
CA PHE A 4 20.29 2.39 11.95
C PHE A 4 19.02 3.02 11.38
N GLY A 5 19.05 4.29 10.97
CA GLY A 5 17.92 4.94 10.31
C GLY A 5 17.43 4.19 9.06
N ARG A 6 18.37 3.67 8.25
CA ARG A 6 18.02 2.82 7.09
C ARG A 6 17.31 1.54 7.51
N MET A 7 17.82 0.84 8.53
CA MET A 7 17.20 -0.40 9.02
C MET A 7 15.81 -0.12 9.56
N VAL A 8 15.61 0.99 10.28
CA VAL A 8 14.30 1.42 10.76
C VAL A 8 13.35 1.71 9.59
N LEU A 9 13.79 2.43 8.56
CA LEU A 9 12.96 2.70 7.37
C LEU A 9 12.56 1.40 6.65
N VAL A 10 13.51 0.48 6.44
CA VAL A 10 13.24 -0.82 5.81
C VAL A 10 12.31 -1.68 6.68
N ALA A 11 12.52 -1.69 8.00
CA ALA A 11 11.66 -2.43 8.93
C ALA A 11 10.24 -1.86 8.96
N LEU A 12 10.09 -0.53 8.98
CA LEU A 12 8.80 0.14 8.87
C LEU A 12 8.11 -0.16 7.53
N TRP A 13 8.89 -0.22 6.45
CA TRP A 13 8.36 -0.54 5.13
C TRP A 13 7.86 -1.98 5.08
N LEU A 14 8.66 -2.94 5.57
CA LEU A 14 8.28 -4.35 5.65
C LEU A 14 7.05 -4.53 6.52
N PHE A 15 7.02 -3.88 7.68
CA PHE A 15 5.88 -3.92 8.58
C PHE A 15 4.62 -3.39 7.90
N ALA A 16 4.67 -2.20 7.27
CA ALA A 16 3.53 -1.64 6.55
C ALA A 16 3.09 -2.53 5.38
N ALA A 17 4.02 -3.05 4.59
CA ALA A 17 3.72 -3.92 3.45
C ALA A 17 3.06 -5.23 3.87
N VAL A 18 3.63 -5.93 4.85
CA VAL A 18 3.08 -7.20 5.37
C VAL A 18 1.72 -6.96 6.00
N THR A 19 1.57 -5.87 6.75
CA THR A 19 0.32 -5.54 7.42
C THR A 19 -0.77 -5.21 6.41
N ALA A 20 -0.50 -4.35 5.43
CA ALA A 20 -1.43 -4.01 4.36
C ALA A 20 -1.83 -5.24 3.54
N TRP A 21 -0.88 -6.12 3.22
CA TRP A 21 -1.15 -7.40 2.55
C TRP A 21 -2.03 -8.33 3.38
N TRP A 22 -1.76 -8.42 4.69
CA TRP A 22 -2.52 -9.27 5.59
C TRP A 22 -3.95 -8.78 5.76
N SER A 23 -4.14 -7.47 5.97
CA SER A 23 -5.43 -6.84 6.19
C SER A 23 -6.20 -6.50 4.91
N ALA A 24 -5.62 -6.77 3.73
CA ALA A 24 -6.30 -6.52 2.46
C ALA A 24 -7.64 -7.28 2.41
N PRO A 25 -8.73 -6.63 1.98
CA PRO A 25 -10.03 -7.29 1.82
C PRO A 25 -9.93 -8.48 0.86
N ARG A 26 -10.60 -9.59 1.18
CA ARG A 26 -10.68 -10.78 0.33
C ARG A 26 -12.12 -11.17 0.11
N HIS A 27 -12.48 -11.49 -1.13
CA HIS A 27 -13.80 -12.00 -1.42
C HIS A 27 -13.98 -13.38 -0.77
N ALA A 28 -15.14 -13.61 -0.20
CA ALA A 28 -15.54 -14.87 0.41
C ALA A 28 -17.02 -15.11 0.15
N ASP A 29 -17.41 -16.38 0.03
CA ASP A 29 -18.79 -16.75 -0.27
C ASP A 29 -19.72 -16.45 0.91
N SER A 30 -21.01 -16.22 0.61
CA SER A 30 -22.03 -15.93 1.62
C SER A 30 -22.20 -17.08 2.63
N GLU A 31 -21.92 -18.32 2.24
CA GLU A 31 -21.88 -19.46 3.15
C GLU A 31 -20.75 -19.34 4.18
N HIS A 32 -19.57 -18.89 3.77
CA HIS A 32 -18.43 -18.68 4.66
C HIS A 32 -18.72 -17.58 5.68
N ALA A 33 -19.27 -16.46 5.21
CA ALA A 33 -19.69 -15.37 6.08
C ALA A 33 -20.69 -15.86 7.15
N ARG A 34 -21.64 -16.73 6.76
CA ARG A 34 -22.62 -17.31 7.69
C ARG A 34 -21.98 -18.22 8.71
N VAL A 35 -21.02 -19.05 8.31
CA VAL A 35 -20.26 -19.92 9.23
C VAL A 35 -19.47 -19.08 10.23
N ASP A 36 -18.80 -18.02 9.80
CA ASP A 36 -18.05 -17.12 10.70
C ASP A 36 -18.96 -16.38 11.68
N LEU A 37 -20.11 -15.89 11.20
CA LEU A 37 -21.09 -15.20 12.03
C LEU A 37 -21.71 -16.13 13.09
N THR A 38 -22.08 -17.35 12.69
CA THR A 38 -22.71 -18.33 13.60
C THR A 38 -21.73 -18.94 14.59
N SER A 39 -20.45 -19.05 14.23
CA SER A 39 -19.38 -19.53 15.12
C SER A 39 -18.87 -18.46 16.09
N GLY A 40 -19.29 -17.20 15.94
CA GLY A 40 -18.80 -16.07 16.71
C GLY A 40 -17.35 -15.69 16.41
N TYR A 41 -16.89 -16.03 15.21
CA TYR A 41 -15.57 -15.69 14.71
C TYR A 41 -15.51 -14.29 14.08
N VAL A 42 -16.56 -13.48 14.22
CA VAL A 42 -16.60 -12.09 13.73
C VAL A 42 -16.33 -11.12 14.88
N THR A 43 -15.30 -10.30 14.73
CA THR A 43 -14.91 -9.28 15.72
C THR A 43 -15.43 -7.88 15.41
N ALA A 44 -15.64 -7.59 14.14
CA ALA A 44 -16.21 -6.35 13.63
C ALA A 44 -16.85 -6.63 12.27
N TYR A 45 -17.89 -5.87 11.92
CA TYR A 45 -18.47 -5.91 10.59
C TYR A 45 -18.96 -4.52 10.19
N GLU A 46 -19.05 -4.33 8.88
CA GLU A 46 -19.51 -3.12 8.25
C GLU A 46 -20.33 -3.44 7.00
N TRP A 47 -21.33 -2.60 6.76
CA TRP A 47 -22.18 -2.63 5.58
C TRP A 47 -21.85 -1.44 4.71
N GLY A 48 -21.81 -1.63 3.39
CA GLY A 48 -21.60 -0.50 2.50
C GLY A 48 -22.04 -0.70 1.07
N GLN A 49 -21.88 0.38 0.31
CA GLN A 49 -22.35 0.47 -1.07
C GLN A 49 -21.34 -0.06 -2.08
N ARG A 50 -20.05 0.19 -1.83
CA ARG A 50 -18.93 -0.16 -2.71
C ARG A 50 -17.63 0.03 -1.96
N TRP A 51 -16.56 -0.63 -2.40
CA TRP A 51 -15.21 -0.25 -2.00
C TRP A 51 -14.82 1.08 -2.63
N THR A 52 -14.08 1.86 -1.86
CA THR A 52 -13.57 3.17 -2.26
C THR A 52 -12.11 3.31 -1.90
N ASP A 53 -11.32 3.76 -2.87
CA ASP A 53 -9.98 4.26 -2.59
C ASP A 53 -10.08 5.76 -2.31
N VAL A 54 -10.21 6.12 -1.03
CA VAL A 54 -10.27 7.52 -0.61
C VAL A 54 -8.92 8.23 -0.79
N ALA A 55 -7.83 7.48 -0.98
CA ALA A 55 -6.49 8.01 -1.20
C ALA A 55 -5.60 7.08 -2.07
N PRO A 56 -5.86 6.96 -3.38
CA PRO A 56 -5.12 6.07 -4.29
C PRO A 56 -3.60 6.39 -4.36
N ASP A 57 -3.23 7.60 -3.97
CA ASP A 57 -1.85 8.09 -4.03
C ASP A 57 -0.98 7.63 -2.84
N ARG A 58 -1.55 6.87 -1.89
CA ARG A 58 -0.81 6.36 -0.72
C ARG A 58 -0.33 4.94 -1.00
N TRP A 59 0.97 4.71 -0.85
CA TRP A 59 1.61 3.42 -1.16
C TRP A 59 1.07 2.19 -0.43
N PHE A 60 0.37 2.39 0.68
CA PHE A 60 -0.27 1.35 1.46
C PHE A 60 -1.74 1.69 1.74
N ALA A 61 -2.39 2.38 0.80
CA ALA A 61 -3.82 2.64 0.87
C ALA A 61 -4.57 1.33 1.13
N SER A 62 -5.46 1.36 2.10
CA SER A 62 -6.41 0.28 2.31
C SER A 62 -7.77 0.76 1.81
N PRO A 63 -8.44 -0.02 0.95
CA PRO A 63 -9.78 0.32 0.46
C PRO A 63 -10.72 0.49 1.64
N ASP A 64 -11.56 1.52 1.58
CA ASP A 64 -12.57 1.79 2.61
C ASP A 64 -13.97 1.48 2.06
N VAL A 65 -14.86 1.04 2.94
CA VAL A 65 -16.23 0.70 2.56
C VAL A 65 -17.06 1.99 2.55
N ALA A 66 -17.57 2.39 1.39
CA ALA A 66 -18.46 3.56 1.33
C ALA A 66 -19.74 3.29 2.14
N PRO A 67 -20.21 4.28 2.93
CA PRO A 67 -21.42 4.12 3.72
C PRO A 67 -22.61 3.75 2.82
N PRO A 68 -23.56 2.96 3.35
CA PRO A 68 -24.67 2.47 2.56
C PRO A 68 -25.60 3.63 2.18
N THR A 69 -25.98 3.70 0.91
CA THR A 69 -26.96 4.68 0.42
C THR A 69 -28.32 4.05 0.11
N THR A 70 -28.39 2.72 0.14
CA THR A 70 -29.59 1.92 -0.12
C THR A 70 -29.68 0.80 0.90
N GLU A 71 -30.90 0.43 1.29
CA GLU A 71 -31.17 -0.79 2.06
C GLU A 71 -31.87 -1.82 1.18
N PRO A 72 -31.41 -3.09 1.14
CA PRO A 72 -30.21 -3.60 1.82
C PRO A 72 -28.91 -3.11 1.17
N ALA A 73 -27.88 -2.92 1.98
CA ALA A 73 -26.56 -2.51 1.50
C ALA A 73 -25.91 -3.66 0.69
N PRO A 74 -25.32 -3.39 -0.48
CA PRO A 74 -24.83 -4.44 -1.39
C PRO A 74 -23.55 -5.14 -0.94
N ILE A 75 -22.74 -4.55 -0.05
CA ILE A 75 -21.50 -5.15 0.44
C ILE A 75 -21.60 -5.42 1.93
N PHE A 76 -21.27 -6.65 2.32
CA PHE A 76 -21.01 -7.05 3.69
C PHE A 76 -19.53 -7.31 3.88
N ALA A 77 -18.85 -6.54 4.74
CA ALA A 77 -17.46 -6.76 5.11
C ALA A 77 -17.35 -7.12 6.59
N TRP A 78 -16.48 -8.07 6.94
CA TRP A 78 -16.22 -8.47 8.31
C TRP A 78 -14.75 -8.72 8.59
N ARG A 79 -14.39 -8.63 9.88
CA ARG A 79 -13.03 -8.89 10.38
C ARG A 79 -13.02 -10.03 11.38
N THR A 80 -12.08 -10.94 11.18
CA THR A 80 -11.83 -12.11 12.04
C THR A 80 -10.78 -11.80 13.14
N PRO A 81 -10.68 -12.61 14.21
CA PRO A 81 -9.73 -12.41 15.31
C PRO A 81 -8.26 -12.35 14.90
N ASP A 82 -7.90 -12.98 13.78
CA ASP A 82 -6.56 -12.92 13.19
C ASP A 82 -6.29 -11.62 12.41
N GLY A 83 -7.26 -10.69 12.37
CA GLY A 83 -7.13 -9.37 11.79
C GLY A 83 -7.33 -9.32 10.27
N ARG A 84 -7.77 -10.41 9.65
CA ARG A 84 -8.10 -10.46 8.21
C ARG A 84 -9.46 -9.85 7.96
N VAL A 85 -9.58 -9.18 6.81
CA VAL A 85 -10.83 -8.59 6.33
C VAL A 85 -11.35 -9.44 5.18
N HIS A 86 -12.62 -9.81 5.28
CA HIS A 86 -13.35 -10.59 4.30
C HIS A 86 -14.57 -9.80 3.85
N TRP A 87 -15.03 -10.04 2.63
CA TRP A 87 -16.26 -9.42 2.15
C TRP A 87 -17.03 -10.34 1.19
N THR A 88 -18.33 -10.11 1.12
CA THR A 88 -19.26 -10.78 0.21
C THR A 88 -20.26 -9.78 -0.32
N GLU A 89 -20.76 -10.04 -1.53
CA GLU A 89 -21.97 -9.38 -2.00
C GLU A 89 -23.17 -9.80 -1.15
N ASN A 90 -24.06 -8.86 -0.89
CA ASN A 90 -25.30 -9.10 -0.18
C ASN A 90 -26.36 -9.58 -1.16
N ASP A 91 -26.59 -10.89 -1.16
CA ASP A 91 -27.70 -11.55 -1.86
C ASP A 91 -29.05 -11.43 -1.11
N GLY A 92 -29.11 -10.62 -0.06
CA GLY A 92 -30.28 -10.46 0.81
C GLY A 92 -30.41 -11.52 1.89
N THR A 93 -29.45 -12.45 2.00
CA THR A 93 -29.48 -13.49 3.05
C THR A 93 -29.07 -12.97 4.43
N PHE A 94 -28.38 -11.83 4.48
CA PHE A 94 -27.90 -11.18 5.70
C PHE A 94 -28.86 -10.06 6.13
N GLY A 95 -30.11 -10.42 6.46
CA GLY A 95 -31.12 -9.47 6.91
C GLY A 95 -30.85 -8.89 8.31
N VAL A 96 -31.21 -7.62 8.51
CA VAL A 96 -30.93 -6.65 9.60
C VAL A 96 -31.39 -7.06 11.02
N GLY A 97 -31.61 -8.35 11.32
CA GLY A 97 -32.33 -8.77 12.53
C GLY A 97 -31.59 -9.67 13.52
N GLY A 98 -30.37 -10.13 13.26
CA GLY A 98 -29.80 -11.27 14.00
C GLY A 98 -28.39 -11.10 14.56
N LEU A 99 -27.70 -10.00 14.27
CA LEU A 99 -26.32 -9.81 14.69
C LEU A 99 -26.29 -8.82 15.86
N GLU A 100 -26.26 -9.33 17.08
CA GLU A 100 -25.84 -8.59 18.29
C GLU A 100 -24.31 -8.33 18.25
N TYR A 101 -23.74 -8.18 17.06
CA TYR A 101 -22.36 -7.81 16.88
C TYR A 101 -22.28 -6.29 16.80
N LYS A 102 -21.21 -5.72 17.33
CA LYS A 102 -21.02 -4.28 17.32
C LYS A 102 -20.54 -3.87 15.93
N GLN A 103 -21.40 -3.17 15.17
CA GLN A 103 -20.99 -2.48 13.95
C GLN A 103 -19.78 -1.59 14.29
N ALA A 104 -18.66 -1.86 13.64
CA ALA A 104 -17.39 -1.24 13.95
C ALA A 104 -16.50 -1.28 12.71
N ASP A 105 -15.65 -0.27 12.57
CA ASP A 105 -14.71 -0.15 11.46
C ASP A 105 -13.86 -1.44 11.31
N VAL A 106 -14.02 -2.08 10.15
CA VAL A 106 -13.28 -3.31 9.81
C VAL A 106 -11.80 -3.02 9.55
N MET A 107 -11.43 -1.76 9.31
CA MET A 107 -10.11 -1.29 8.90
C MET A 107 -9.34 -0.55 10.01
N VAL A 108 -9.36 -1.05 11.27
CA VAL A 108 -8.65 -0.44 12.44
C VAL A 108 -7.16 -0.12 12.18
N LEU A 109 -6.50 -0.90 11.32
CA LEU A 109 -5.06 -0.74 11.06
C LEU A 109 -4.74 0.23 9.92
N SER A 110 -5.75 0.67 9.15
CA SER A 110 -5.59 1.60 8.04
C SER A 110 -4.97 2.92 8.48
N THR A 111 -5.36 3.43 9.65
CA THR A 111 -4.85 4.70 10.19
C THR A 111 -3.34 4.63 10.47
N LEU A 112 -2.88 3.52 11.07
CA LEU A 112 -1.45 3.31 11.35
C LEU A 112 -0.65 3.18 10.06
N ILE A 113 -1.13 2.37 9.11
CA ILE A 113 -0.48 2.13 7.82
C ILE A 113 -0.39 3.43 7.00
N ASN A 114 -1.48 4.21 6.96
CA ASN A 114 -1.52 5.53 6.35
C ASN A 114 -0.52 6.50 7.00
N GLY A 115 -0.38 6.44 8.33
CA GLY A 115 0.62 7.22 9.08
C GLY A 115 2.05 6.89 8.67
N ILE A 116 2.38 5.62 8.42
CA ILE A 116 3.70 5.20 7.93
C ILE A 116 3.95 5.74 6.52
N GLY A 117 2.96 5.66 5.64
CA GLY A 117 3.04 6.24 4.30
C GLY A 117 3.30 7.75 4.35
N LEU A 118 2.56 8.49 5.19
CA LEU A 118 2.77 9.92 5.39
C LEU A 118 4.17 10.22 5.93
N LEU A 119 4.66 9.44 6.91
CA LEU A 119 5.99 9.58 7.47
C LEU A 119 7.08 9.45 6.40
N PHE A 120 6.98 8.42 5.55
CA PHE A 120 7.91 8.23 4.43
C PHE A 120 7.86 9.40 3.44
N THR A 121 6.69 9.98 3.18
CA THR A 121 6.56 11.19 2.36
C THR A 121 7.23 12.40 2.97
N VAL A 122 7.01 12.65 4.24
CA VAL A 122 7.66 13.77 4.94
C VAL A 122 9.17 13.59 4.96
N VAL A 123 9.66 12.39 5.31
CA VAL A 123 11.10 12.09 5.34
C VAL A 123 11.72 12.30 3.96
N PHE A 124 11.09 11.80 2.90
CA PHE A 124 11.59 11.97 1.54
C PHE A 124 11.64 13.44 1.13
N LEU A 125 10.57 14.21 1.37
CA LEU A 125 10.53 15.64 1.02
C LEU A 125 11.59 16.44 1.78
N VAL A 126 11.73 16.23 3.08
CA VAL A 126 12.77 16.87 3.89
C VAL A 126 14.15 16.58 3.32
N VAL A 127 14.45 15.32 2.99
CA VAL A 127 15.75 14.95 2.44
C VAL A 127 15.94 15.50 1.03
N LEU A 128 14.92 15.48 0.17
CA LEU A 128 14.98 16.03 -1.19
C LEU A 128 15.29 17.54 -1.18
N LEU A 129 14.73 18.27 -0.22
CA LEU A 129 14.90 19.72 -0.08
C LEU A 129 16.22 20.10 0.61
N THR A 130 16.58 19.41 1.69
CA THR A 130 17.72 19.79 2.56
C THR A 130 19.03 19.09 2.20
N ALA A 131 18.99 17.92 1.57
CA ALA A 131 20.19 17.16 1.30
C ALA A 131 20.98 17.69 0.10
N ARG A 132 22.28 17.38 0.16
CA ARG A 132 23.22 17.57 -0.94
C ARG A 132 22.64 16.97 -2.22
N PRO A 133 22.93 17.56 -3.39
CA PRO A 133 22.39 17.08 -4.65
C PRO A 133 22.71 15.59 -4.83
N PRO A 134 21.69 14.76 -5.18
CA PRO A 134 21.87 13.32 -5.31
C PRO A 134 22.99 12.95 -6.29
N LEU A 135 23.72 11.88 -5.95
CA LEU A 135 24.89 11.38 -6.65
C LEU A 135 24.51 10.70 -7.97
N THR A 136 23.45 9.89 -7.99
CA THR A 136 23.17 8.98 -9.12
C THR A 136 22.12 9.50 -10.10
N GLY A 137 21.16 10.28 -9.61
CA GLY A 137 20.07 10.88 -10.39
C GLY A 137 19.84 12.34 -10.03
N THR A 138 19.09 13.07 -10.84
CA THR A 138 18.62 14.41 -10.44
C THR A 138 17.53 14.31 -9.37
N ARG A 139 17.23 15.41 -8.67
CA ARG A 139 16.07 15.46 -7.75
C ARG A 139 14.78 15.04 -8.45
N TRP A 140 14.60 15.46 -9.70
CA TRP A 140 13.46 15.09 -10.54
C TRP A 140 13.42 13.60 -10.89
N TYR A 141 14.57 12.94 -11.12
CA TYR A 141 14.60 11.50 -11.33
C TYR A 141 14.02 10.74 -10.12
N TRP A 142 14.45 11.14 -8.92
CA TRP A 142 14.01 10.54 -7.67
C TRP A 142 12.57 10.87 -7.32
N PHE A 143 12.12 12.09 -7.59
CA PHE A 143 10.73 12.50 -7.45
C PHE A 143 9.80 11.57 -8.26
N TRP A 144 10.13 11.28 -9.53
CA TRP A 144 9.29 10.41 -10.35
C TRP A 144 9.25 8.97 -9.85
N LEU A 145 10.38 8.41 -9.40
CA LEU A 145 10.37 7.05 -8.83
C LEU A 145 9.56 6.99 -7.54
N PHE A 146 9.62 8.04 -6.73
CA PHE A 146 8.86 8.13 -5.50
C PHE A 146 7.35 8.25 -5.76
N ALA A 147 6.97 9.09 -6.72
CA ALA A 147 5.57 9.40 -7.04
C ALA A 147 4.89 8.28 -7.83
N LEU A 148 5.61 7.60 -8.73
CA LEU A 148 5.00 6.63 -9.64
C LEU A 148 5.14 5.19 -9.18
N VAL A 149 6.25 4.82 -8.53
CA VAL A 149 6.48 3.41 -8.20
C VAL A 149 5.59 3.03 -7.01
N PRO A 150 4.72 2.01 -7.17
CA PRO A 150 3.77 1.62 -6.14
C PRO A 150 4.46 1.00 -4.93
N PHE A 151 3.70 0.88 -3.83
CA PHE A 151 4.17 0.28 -2.58
C PHE A 151 5.41 0.95 -1.98
N GLY A 152 5.74 2.18 -2.37
CA GLY A 152 6.90 2.90 -1.85
C GLY A 152 8.24 2.24 -2.23
N LEU A 153 8.28 1.36 -3.24
CA LEU A 153 9.52 0.71 -3.66
C LEU A 153 10.57 1.72 -4.15
N GLY A 154 10.12 2.88 -4.66
CA GLY A 154 10.97 4.02 -4.97
C GLY A 154 11.76 4.52 -3.74
N VAL A 155 11.14 4.55 -2.56
CA VAL A 155 11.78 4.91 -1.29
C VAL A 155 12.84 3.87 -0.93
N LEU A 156 12.51 2.57 -1.00
CA LEU A 156 13.49 1.51 -0.74
C LEU A 156 14.70 1.64 -1.66
N TYR A 157 14.46 1.74 -2.97
CA TYR A 157 15.52 1.87 -3.96
C TYR A 157 16.40 3.10 -3.68
N TRP A 158 15.80 4.23 -3.31
CA TRP A 158 16.50 5.43 -2.87
C TRP A 158 17.35 5.19 -1.62
N THR A 159 16.81 4.51 -0.61
CA THR A 159 17.52 4.21 0.66
C THR A 159 18.76 3.32 0.45
N PHE A 160 18.78 2.52 -0.62
CA PHE A 160 19.93 1.67 -0.97
C PHE A 160 20.94 2.33 -1.91
N ARG A 161 20.58 3.40 -2.61
CA ARG A 161 21.40 3.97 -3.69
C ARG A 161 21.95 5.36 -3.41
N GLU A 162 21.35 6.11 -2.49
CA GLU A 162 21.59 7.54 -2.37
C GLU A 162 22.18 7.94 -1.00
N VAL A 163 22.92 9.04 -1.00
CA VAL A 163 23.54 9.62 0.21
C VAL A 163 22.46 10.26 1.08
N PRO A 164 22.51 10.12 2.42
CA PRO A 164 23.65 9.66 3.25
C PRO A 164 23.70 8.16 3.56
N TRP A 165 22.77 7.35 3.04
CA TRP A 165 22.63 5.94 3.43
C TRP A 165 23.77 5.06 2.92
N THR A 166 24.27 5.38 1.74
CA THR A 166 25.47 4.79 1.15
C THR A 166 26.60 5.80 1.17
N GLN A 167 27.68 5.51 1.91
CA GLN A 167 28.93 6.25 1.73
C GLN A 167 29.45 5.97 0.31
N PRO A 168 29.60 6.97 -0.56
CA PRO A 168 30.20 6.76 -1.87
C PRO A 168 31.65 6.31 -1.65
N ARG A 169 32.03 5.15 -2.21
CA ARG A 169 33.44 4.70 -2.22
C ARG A 169 34.32 5.64 -3.04
N THR A 170 33.73 6.32 -4.02
CA THR A 170 34.37 7.30 -4.90
C THR A 170 33.34 8.35 -5.30
N LEU A 171 33.63 9.63 -5.07
CA LEU A 171 32.89 10.72 -5.70
C LEU A 171 33.33 10.78 -7.17
N PRO A 172 32.41 10.84 -8.15
CA PRO A 172 32.77 11.14 -9.53
C PRO A 172 33.52 12.48 -9.56
N GLU A 173 34.64 12.56 -10.28
CA GLU A 173 35.33 13.83 -10.51
C GLU A 173 34.38 14.80 -11.22
N PRO A 174 34.37 16.11 -10.90
CA PRO A 174 33.50 17.06 -11.58
C PRO A 174 33.95 17.25 -13.04
N HIS A 175 33.12 16.88 -14.02
CA HIS A 175 33.45 17.18 -15.43
C HIS A 175 33.50 18.70 -15.67
N PRO A 176 34.47 19.21 -16.47
CA PRO A 176 34.58 20.63 -16.80
C PRO A 176 33.37 21.22 -17.55
N GLU A 177 32.55 20.41 -18.21
CA GLU A 177 31.42 20.86 -19.05
C GLU A 177 30.04 20.83 -18.36
N GLY A 178 29.97 20.66 -17.03
CA GLY A 178 28.73 20.86 -16.26
C GLY A 178 27.54 19.93 -16.57
N ALA A 179 27.69 18.99 -17.52
CA ALA A 179 26.63 18.12 -18.02
C ALA A 179 26.93 16.64 -17.74
N GLU A 180 27.33 16.33 -16.52
CA GLU A 180 27.87 15.01 -16.20
C GLU A 180 26.76 13.99 -15.89
N HIS A 181 26.48 13.08 -16.82
CA HIS A 181 25.92 11.70 -16.73
C HIS A 181 24.80 11.33 -15.74
N ARG A 182 24.26 12.24 -14.94
CA ARG A 182 23.19 11.97 -13.96
C ARG A 182 21.92 11.56 -14.69
N ARG A 183 21.25 10.51 -14.19
CA ARG A 183 19.97 10.08 -14.75
C ARG A 183 19.00 11.26 -14.76
N ARG A 184 18.59 11.70 -15.94
CA ARG A 184 17.70 12.86 -16.16
C ARG A 184 16.30 12.57 -15.63
N GLY A 185 15.55 13.63 -15.31
CA GLY A 185 14.19 13.54 -14.80
C GLY A 185 13.27 12.69 -15.69
N LEU A 186 13.33 12.88 -17.01
CA LEU A 186 12.53 12.10 -17.97
C LEU A 186 12.80 10.59 -17.91
N ARG A 187 14.05 10.18 -17.67
CA ARG A 187 14.36 8.75 -17.47
C ARG A 187 13.70 8.21 -16.20
N GLY A 188 13.57 9.04 -15.16
CA GLY A 188 12.88 8.68 -13.92
C GLY A 188 11.40 8.46 -14.16
N LEU A 189 10.77 9.33 -14.94
CA LEU A 189 9.36 9.19 -15.36
C LEU A 189 9.13 7.87 -16.09
N ILE A 190 9.91 7.61 -17.15
CA ILE A 190 9.78 6.37 -17.94
C ILE A 190 10.04 5.14 -17.07
N THR A 191 11.07 5.17 -16.23
CA THR A 191 11.38 4.05 -15.32
C THR A 191 10.23 3.82 -14.35
N GLY A 192 9.67 4.89 -13.77
CA GLY A 192 8.51 4.81 -12.88
C GLY A 192 7.34 4.13 -13.56
N ILE A 193 6.91 4.62 -14.72
CA ILE A 193 5.80 4.05 -15.50
C ILE A 193 6.04 2.56 -15.79
N VAL A 194 7.22 2.20 -16.31
CA VAL A 194 7.53 0.81 -16.67
C VAL A 194 7.48 -0.09 -15.44
N VAL A 195 8.09 0.33 -14.32
CA VAL A 195 8.08 -0.46 -13.08
C VAL A 195 6.66 -0.62 -12.54
N SER A 196 5.83 0.43 -12.59
CA SER A 196 4.44 0.35 -12.13
C SER A 196 3.61 -0.61 -12.99
N VAL A 197 3.73 -0.52 -14.30
CA VAL A 197 3.05 -1.45 -15.23
C VAL A 197 3.48 -2.90 -14.98
N VAL A 198 4.79 -3.13 -14.84
CA VAL A 198 5.32 -4.47 -14.53
C VAL A 198 4.83 -4.97 -13.18
N ALA A 199 4.82 -4.12 -12.14
CA ALA A 199 4.32 -4.49 -10.82
C ALA A 199 2.84 -4.87 -10.85
N SER A 200 2.00 -4.07 -11.52
CA SER A 200 0.57 -4.38 -11.71
C SER A 200 0.36 -5.68 -12.47
N ALA A 201 1.09 -5.90 -13.58
CA ALA A 201 1.00 -7.13 -14.35
C ALA A 201 1.45 -8.37 -13.53
N LEU A 202 2.51 -8.23 -12.73
CA LEU A 202 2.97 -9.28 -11.83
C LEU A 202 1.94 -9.60 -10.76
N LEU A 203 1.31 -8.59 -10.15
CA LEU A 203 0.25 -8.81 -9.15
C LEU A 203 -0.94 -9.55 -9.77
N LEU A 204 -1.42 -9.10 -10.93
CA LEU A 204 -2.50 -9.78 -11.66
C LEU A 204 -2.14 -11.24 -11.98
N ALA A 205 -0.94 -11.49 -12.48
CA ALA A 205 -0.46 -12.84 -12.75
C ALA A 205 -0.41 -13.69 -11.46
N LEU A 206 0.03 -13.11 -10.36
CA LEU A 206 0.11 -13.79 -9.06
C LEU A 206 -1.28 -14.13 -8.52
N THR A 207 -2.25 -13.20 -8.61
CA THR A 207 -3.66 -13.44 -8.27
C THR A 207 -4.27 -14.54 -9.11
N HIS A 208 -4.02 -14.55 -10.43
CA HIS A 208 -4.52 -15.60 -11.32
C HIS A 208 -3.89 -16.98 -11.05
N LEU A 209 -2.61 -17.04 -10.66
CA LEU A 209 -1.91 -18.31 -10.47
C LEU A 209 -2.10 -18.92 -9.07
N LEU A 210 -2.14 -18.08 -8.03
CA LEU A 210 -2.22 -18.52 -6.63
C LEU A 210 -3.63 -18.38 -6.04
N GLY A 211 -4.52 -17.64 -6.70
CA GLY A 211 -5.85 -17.34 -6.23
C GLY A 211 -5.89 -16.29 -5.10
N GLU A 212 -7.08 -15.74 -4.87
CA GLU A 212 -7.33 -14.68 -3.88
C GLU A 212 -7.02 -15.09 -2.43
N ARG A 213 -6.96 -16.41 -2.19
CA ARG A 213 -6.59 -16.96 -0.89
C ARG A 213 -5.19 -16.53 -0.45
N TRP A 214 -4.26 -16.40 -1.39
CA TRP A 214 -2.86 -16.04 -1.10
C TRP A 214 -2.53 -14.62 -1.52
N VAL A 215 -3.12 -14.13 -2.61
CA VAL A 215 -2.87 -12.81 -3.17
C VAL A 215 -4.18 -12.04 -3.23
N PRO A 216 -4.39 -11.01 -2.40
CA PRO A 216 -5.61 -10.22 -2.45
C PRO A 216 -5.75 -9.52 -3.81
N ASP A 217 -6.97 -9.36 -4.30
CA ASP A 217 -7.22 -8.46 -5.44
C ASP A 217 -7.12 -7.02 -4.94
N LEU A 218 -6.00 -6.37 -5.26
CA LEU A 218 -5.72 -4.99 -4.86
C LEU A 218 -6.16 -3.98 -5.93
N LEU A 219 -6.60 -4.43 -7.10
CA LEU A 219 -6.94 -3.56 -8.23
C LEU A 219 -8.44 -3.37 -8.39
N ASN A 220 -9.23 -4.34 -7.95
CA ASN A 220 -10.69 -4.25 -7.93
C ASN A 220 -11.28 -5.00 -6.72
N PRO A 221 -10.96 -4.53 -5.49
CA PRO A 221 -11.47 -5.12 -4.26
C PRO A 221 -12.98 -4.97 -4.12
#